data_AF-A0A4Q4WQH6-F1
#
_entry.id   AF-A0A4Q4WQH6-F1
#
_cell.length_a   1.000
_cell.length_b   1.000
_cell.length_c   1.000
_cell.angle_alpha   90.00
_cell.angle_beta   90.00
_cell.angle_gamma   90.00
#
_symmetry.space_group_name_H-M   'P 1'
#
loop_
_entity.id
_entity.type
_entity.pdbx_description
1 polymer ?
#
loop_
_entity_poly.entity_id
_entity_poly.type
_entity_poly.pdbx_seq_one_letter_code
_entity_poly.pdbx_strand_id
1 'polypeptide(L)'
;MQPGQGSMFESFVVLSEPFFNELVNRPVPVDMRALKALKQSPFALDVYSWLTYRFFTIQKRTEIPWEALQMLFGTETESERKFRALFRKALKDVLVVYPDAKVDADSSKALVLQPSRTSVRKLA
;
A
#
# COMPACT_ATOMS: atom_id res chain seq x y z
N MET A 1 -11.68 43.31 24.86
CA MET A 1 -12.19 42.00 24.39
C MET A 1 -11.27 41.54 23.26
N GLN A 2 -10.35 40.60 23.49
CA GLN A 2 -9.56 39.96 22.42
C GLN A 2 -10.20 38.61 22.08
N PRO A 3 -10.59 38.35 20.81
CA PRO A 3 -11.03 37.04 20.38
C PRO A 3 -9.84 36.25 19.80
N GLY A 4 -9.74 34.96 20.14
CA GLY A 4 -8.92 34.01 19.38
C GLY A 4 -7.78 33.32 20.13
N GLN A 5 -8.05 32.70 21.29
CA GLN A 5 -7.28 31.52 21.67
C GLN A 5 -8.12 30.28 21.33
N GLY A 6 -8.03 29.86 20.07
CA GLY A 6 -8.44 28.52 19.69
C GLY A 6 -7.50 27.54 20.38
N SER A 7 -8.01 26.83 21.39
CA SER A 7 -7.36 25.65 21.95
C SER A 7 -6.96 24.73 20.79
N MET A 8 -5.65 24.55 20.57
CA MET A 8 -5.15 23.50 19.69
C MET A 8 -5.51 22.17 20.33
N PHE A 9 -6.60 21.55 19.87
CA PHE A 9 -6.98 20.21 20.28
C PHE A 9 -5.90 19.22 19.82
N GLU A 10 -4.94 18.92 20.69
CA GLU A 10 -3.97 17.85 20.46
C GLU A 10 -4.70 16.52 20.58
N SER A 11 -4.95 15.88 19.43
CA SER A 11 -5.51 14.54 19.38
C SER A 11 -4.38 13.53 19.43
N PHE A 12 -4.38 12.66 20.43
CA PHE A 12 -3.42 11.57 20.55
C PHE A 12 -4.10 10.20 20.43
N VAL A 13 -3.36 9.22 19.95
CA VAL A 13 -3.76 7.81 19.91
C VAL A 13 -2.79 7.03 20.78
N VAL A 14 -3.30 6.31 21.77
CA VAL A 14 -2.48 5.42 22.62
C VAL A 14 -2.54 4.02 22.05
N LEU A 15 -1.38 3.47 21.69
CA LEU A 15 -1.26 2.09 21.25
C LEU A 15 -1.23 1.16 22.46
N SER A 16 -1.77 -0.04 22.33
CA SER A 16 -1.56 -1.08 23.33
C SER A 16 -0.10 -1.54 23.32
N GLU A 17 0.42 -1.93 24.48
CA GLU A 17 1.80 -2.41 24.61
C GLU A 17 2.11 -3.61 23.69
N PRO A 18 1.23 -4.62 23.52
CA PRO A 18 1.48 -5.70 22.56
C PRO A 18 1.60 -5.20 21.12
N PHE A 19 0.75 -4.26 20.70
CA PHE A 19 0.76 -3.73 19.33
C PHE A 19 1.98 -2.85 19.09
N PHE A 20 2.37 -2.03 20.06
CA PHE A 20 3.61 -1.26 20.01
C PHE A 20 4.83 -2.17 19.84
N ASN A 21 4.92 -3.22 20.65
CA ASN A 21 6.02 -4.20 20.57
C ASN A 21 6.04 -4.92 19.22
N GLU A 22 4.90 -5.25 18.63
CA GLU A 22 4.85 -5.85 17.30
C GLU A 22 5.37 -4.89 16.22
N LEU A 23 4.94 -3.62 16.24
CA LEU A 23 5.39 -2.61 15.28
C LEU A 23 6.90 -2.36 15.35
N VAL A 24 7.47 -2.35 16.57
CA VAL A 24 8.92 -2.19 16.78
C VAL A 24 9.68 -3.41 16.27
N ASN A 25 9.20 -4.63 16.55
CA ASN A 25 9.90 -5.86 16.20
C ASN A 25 9.72 -6.30 14.74
N ARG A 26 8.63 -5.90 14.07
CA ARG A 26 8.29 -6.31 12.70
C ARG A 26 7.86 -5.11 11.86
N PRO A 27 8.73 -4.11 11.65
CA PRO A 27 8.37 -2.93 10.88
C PRO A 27 8.15 -3.27 9.41
N VAL A 28 7.03 -2.82 8.84
CA VAL A 28 6.84 -2.81 7.38
C VAL A 28 7.47 -1.53 6.84
N PRO A 29 8.48 -1.62 5.96
CA PRO A 29 9.29 -0.45 5.61
C PRO A 29 8.57 0.40 4.54
N VAL A 30 7.94 1.50 4.95
CA VAL A 30 7.20 2.43 4.06
C VAL A 30 7.92 3.78 3.91
N ASP A 31 8.05 4.27 2.68
CA ASP A 31 8.55 5.63 2.40
C ASP A 31 7.44 6.67 2.61
N MET A 32 7.62 7.58 3.57
CA MET A 32 6.69 8.67 3.85
C MET A 32 6.54 9.65 2.67
N ARG A 33 7.53 9.76 1.79
CA ARG A 33 7.45 10.58 0.56
C ARG A 33 6.48 9.96 -0.43
N ALA A 34 6.52 8.64 -0.60
CA ALA A 34 5.57 7.91 -1.43
C ALA A 34 4.14 8.07 -0.90
N LEU A 35 3.94 7.94 0.42
CA LEU A 35 2.62 8.16 1.05
C LEU A 35 2.11 9.59 0.81
N LYS A 36 2.97 10.61 0.99
CA LYS A 36 2.60 12.01 0.72
C LYS A 36 2.24 12.26 -0.74
N ALA A 37 2.94 11.62 -1.68
CA ALA A 37 2.68 11.75 -3.11
C ALA A 37 1.36 11.06 -3.52
N LEU A 38 1.02 9.93 -2.90
CA LEU A 38 -0.17 9.14 -3.21
C LEU A 38 -1.42 9.56 -2.41
N LYS A 39 -1.32 10.53 -1.49
CA LYS A 39 -2.38 10.90 -0.54
C LYS A 39 -3.74 11.27 -1.15
N GLN A 40 -3.76 11.66 -2.42
CA GLN A 40 -4.99 12.03 -3.13
C GLN A 40 -5.79 10.82 -3.63
N SER A 41 -5.26 9.61 -3.47
CA SER A 41 -5.90 8.36 -3.86
C SER A 41 -5.75 7.34 -2.73
N PRO A 42 -6.77 7.14 -1.88
CA PRO A 42 -6.77 6.11 -0.84
C PRO A 42 -6.44 4.73 -1.42
N PHE A 43 -7.02 4.42 -2.58
CA PHE A 43 -6.77 3.15 -3.25
C PHE A 43 -5.31 2.98 -3.72
N ALA A 44 -4.65 4.05 -4.16
CA ALA A 44 -3.22 3.96 -4.50
C ALA A 44 -2.34 3.78 -3.25
N LEU A 45 -2.71 4.37 -2.10
CA LEU A 45 -2.05 4.11 -0.83
C LEU A 45 -2.19 2.65 -0.42
N ASP A 46 -3.37 2.06 -0.59
CA ASP A 46 -3.61 0.64 -0.29
C ASP A 46 -2.77 -0.25 -1.21
N VAL A 47 -2.74 0.03 -2.53
CA VAL A 47 -1.91 -0.73 -3.49
C VAL A 47 -0.43 -0.61 -3.15
N TYR A 48 0.06 0.58 -2.81
CA TYR A 48 1.45 0.79 -2.41
C TYR A 48 1.80 0.02 -1.12
N SER A 49 0.96 0.13 -0.10
CA SER A 49 1.18 -0.53 1.19
C SER A 49 1.16 -2.05 1.03
N TRP A 50 0.20 -2.55 0.26
CA TRP A 50 0.11 -3.97 -0.08
C TRP A 50 1.33 -4.44 -0.86
N LEU A 51 1.76 -3.77 -1.93
CA LEU A 51 2.95 -4.15 -2.69
C LEU A 51 4.22 -4.13 -1.82
N THR A 52 4.37 -3.11 -0.97
CA THR A 52 5.50 -3.02 -0.04
C THR A 52 5.57 -4.23 0.88
N TYR A 53 4.44 -4.62 1.48
CA TYR A 53 4.35 -5.82 2.31
C TYR A 53 4.57 -7.10 1.51
N ARG A 54 4.00 -7.21 0.30
CA ARG A 54 4.18 -8.38 -0.56
C ARG A 54 5.65 -8.56 -0.95
N PHE A 55 6.33 -7.51 -1.43
CA PHE A 55 7.75 -7.61 -1.78
C PHE A 55 8.66 -7.82 -0.57
N PHE A 56 8.21 -7.42 0.63
CA PHE A 56 8.92 -7.75 1.86
C PHE A 56 8.91 -9.26 2.18
N THR A 57 7.88 -9.98 1.74
CA THR A 57 7.60 -11.38 2.13
C THR A 57 7.80 -12.41 1.02
N ILE A 58 7.52 -12.09 -0.25
CA ILE A 58 7.63 -13.06 -1.35
C ILE A 58 9.08 -13.49 -1.60
N GLN A 59 9.27 -14.78 -1.87
CA GLN A 59 10.59 -15.37 -2.19
C GLN A 59 10.66 -15.91 -3.63
N LYS A 60 9.52 -16.02 -4.31
CA LYS A 60 9.40 -16.59 -5.67
C LYS A 60 8.34 -15.87 -6.49
N ARG A 61 8.38 -16.07 -7.80
CA ARG A 61 7.33 -15.62 -8.72
C ARG A 61 5.97 -16.07 -8.21
N THR A 62 5.04 -15.14 -8.09
CA THR A 62 3.72 -15.39 -7.52
C THR A 62 2.67 -14.80 -8.42
N GLU A 63 1.69 -15.61 -8.81
CA GLU A 63 0.51 -15.19 -9.55
C GLU A 63 -0.66 -15.06 -8.58
N ILE A 64 -1.41 -13.98 -8.70
CA ILE A 64 -2.53 -13.66 -7.81
C ILE A 64 -3.74 -13.42 -8.70
N PRO A 65 -4.74 -14.31 -8.69
CA PRO A 65 -5.97 -14.11 -9.47
C PRO A 65 -6.62 -12.77 -9.17
N TRP A 66 -7.17 -12.13 -10.19
CA TRP A 66 -7.75 -10.78 -10.05
C TRP A 66 -8.96 -10.76 -9.13
N GLU A 67 -9.75 -11.84 -9.12
CA GLU A 67 -10.90 -12.04 -8.26
C GLU A 67 -10.46 -12.11 -6.78
N ALA A 68 -9.38 -12.85 -6.51
CA ALA A 68 -8.81 -12.92 -5.17
C ALA A 68 -8.28 -11.55 -4.70
N LEU A 69 -7.65 -10.80 -5.61
CA LEU A 69 -7.18 -9.45 -5.32
C LEU A 69 -8.35 -8.49 -5.07
N GLN A 70 -9.43 -8.57 -5.85
CA GLN A 70 -10.62 -7.73 -5.66
C GLN A 70 -11.26 -7.97 -4.29
N MET A 71 -11.38 -9.24 -3.87
CA MET A 71 -11.90 -9.59 -2.54
C MET A 71 -11.03 -9.02 -1.42
N LEU A 72 -9.70 -9.07 -1.56
CA LEU A 72 -8.78 -8.54 -0.54
C LEU A 72 -8.85 -7.02 -0.39
N PHE A 73 -9.04 -6.30 -1.49
CA PHE A 73 -9.11 -4.84 -1.48
C PHE A 73 -10.50 -4.30 -1.13
N GLY A 74 -11.51 -5.18 -1.00
CA GLY A 74 -12.85 -4.80 -0.54
C GLY A 74 -13.55 -3.73 -1.39
N THR A 75 -13.15 -3.57 -2.65
CA THR A 75 -13.73 -2.52 -3.51
C THR A 75 -15.14 -2.90 -3.96
N GLU A 76 -16.08 -1.97 -3.89
CA GLU A 76 -17.45 -2.10 -4.44
C GLU A 76 -17.50 -2.00 -5.97
N THR A 77 -16.47 -2.49 -6.66
CA THR A 77 -16.45 -2.46 -8.12
C THR A 77 -17.42 -3.51 -8.66
N GLU A 78 -18.38 -3.07 -9.48
CA GLU A 78 -19.44 -3.93 -10.06
C GLU A 78 -18.94 -5.14 -10.86
N SER A 79 -17.67 -5.13 -11.30
CA SER A 79 -17.05 -6.26 -12.00
C SER A 79 -15.55 -6.28 -11.81
N GLU A 80 -14.97 -7.47 -11.89
CA GLU A 80 -13.52 -7.68 -11.89
C GLU A 80 -12.84 -6.85 -13.00
N ARG A 81 -13.46 -6.70 -14.18
CA ARG A 81 -12.90 -5.86 -15.25
C ARG A 81 -12.71 -4.41 -14.81
N LYS A 82 -13.69 -3.82 -14.11
CA LYS A 82 -13.60 -2.46 -13.57
C LYS A 82 -12.53 -2.40 -12.47
N PHE A 83 -12.47 -3.41 -11.59
CA PHE A 83 -11.42 -3.51 -10.59
C PHE A 83 -10.02 -3.50 -11.21
N ARG A 84 -9.76 -4.34 -12.22
CA ARG A 84 -8.46 -4.39 -12.91
C ARG A 84 -8.08 -3.06 -13.54
N ALA A 85 -9.05 -2.35 -14.12
CA ALA A 85 -8.80 -1.03 -14.71
C ALA A 85 -8.42 0.00 -13.62
N LEU A 86 -9.15 0.00 -12.49
CA LEU A 86 -8.84 0.82 -11.33
C LEU A 86 -7.45 0.48 -10.74
N PHE A 87 -7.16 -0.81 -10.56
CA PHE A 87 -5.87 -1.30 -10.07
C PHE A 87 -4.74 -0.89 -10.98
N ARG A 88 -4.85 -1.08 -12.30
CA ARG A 88 -3.82 -0.64 -13.25
C ARG A 88 -3.61 0.87 -13.23
N LYS A 89 -4.67 1.66 -13.06
CA LYS A 89 -4.54 3.12 -12.93
C LYS A 89 -3.74 3.48 -11.67
N ALA A 90 -4.12 2.94 -10.52
CA ALA A 90 -3.40 3.18 -9.26
C ALA A 90 -1.97 2.65 -9.31
N LEU A 91 -1.75 1.48 -9.92
CA LEU A 91 -0.43 0.88 -10.07
C LEU A 91 0.52 1.79 -10.86
N LYS A 92 0.04 2.50 -11.90
CA LYS A 92 0.87 3.48 -12.62
C LYS A 92 1.40 4.56 -11.69
N ASP A 93 0.54 5.13 -10.84
CA ASP A 93 0.94 6.16 -9.88
C ASP A 93 1.92 5.59 -8.83
N VAL A 94 1.68 4.36 -8.37
CA VAL A 94 2.56 3.67 -7.42
C VAL A 94 3.95 3.41 -8.02
N LEU A 95 4.03 3.00 -9.28
CA LEU A 95 5.32 2.72 -9.94
C LEU A 95 6.15 3.98 -10.17
N VAL A 96 5.56 5.18 -10.16
CA VAL A 96 6.33 6.44 -10.18
C VAL A 96 7.14 6.62 -8.89
N VAL A 97 6.56 6.25 -7.74
CA VAL A 97 7.21 6.40 -6.42
C VAL A 97 7.94 5.14 -5.96
N TYR A 98 7.65 4.00 -6.58
CA TYR A 98 8.26 2.70 -6.30
C TYR A 98 8.63 1.98 -7.61
N PRO A 99 9.61 2.50 -8.37
CA PRO A 99 9.94 2.02 -9.71
C PRO A 99 10.59 0.62 -9.75
N ASP A 100 11.22 0.21 -8.66
CA ASP A 100 11.89 -1.10 -8.57
C ASP A 100 10.90 -2.28 -8.41
N ALA A 101 9.62 -2.00 -8.16
CA ALA A 101 8.58 -3.01 -7.98
C ALA A 101 8.33 -3.79 -9.27
N LYS A 102 8.72 -5.08 -9.30
CA LYS A 102 8.50 -5.95 -10.46
C LYS A 102 7.11 -6.55 -10.45
N VAL A 103 6.18 -5.82 -11.06
CA VAL A 103 4.76 -6.17 -11.18
C VAL A 103 4.37 -6.23 -12.65
N ASP A 104 3.73 -7.31 -13.06
CA ASP A 104 3.08 -7.44 -14.37
C ASP A 104 1.56 -7.54 -14.16
N ALA A 105 0.85 -6.59 -14.75
CA ALA A 105 -0.60 -6.47 -14.66
C ALA A 105 -1.27 -6.65 -16.04
N ASP A 106 -0.56 -7.09 -17.08
CA ASP A 106 -1.11 -7.16 -18.44
C ASP A 106 -1.98 -8.41 -18.65
N SER A 107 -1.68 -9.48 -17.92
CA SER A 107 -2.50 -10.70 -17.91
C SER A 107 -3.95 -10.42 -17.51
N SER A 108 -4.88 -11.01 -18.24
CA SER A 108 -6.31 -10.97 -17.92
C SER A 108 -6.69 -11.92 -16.78
N LYS A 109 -5.81 -12.82 -16.35
CA LYS A 109 -6.12 -13.86 -15.34
C LYS A 109 -5.60 -13.51 -13.94
N ALA A 110 -4.42 -12.88 -13.86
CA ALA A 110 -3.76 -12.65 -12.59
C ALA A 110 -2.82 -11.44 -12.65
N LEU A 111 -2.58 -10.86 -11.48
CA LEU A 111 -1.42 -10.01 -11.24
C LEU A 111 -0.20 -10.91 -10.97
N VAL A 112 0.91 -10.63 -11.64
CA VAL A 112 2.15 -11.39 -11.47
C VAL A 112 3.18 -10.54 -10.73
N LEU A 113 3.70 -11.08 -9.64
CA LEU A 113 4.77 -10.46 -8.85
C LEU A 113 6.06 -11.28 -9.02
N GLN A 114 7.17 -10.58 -9.28
CA GLN A 114 8.50 -11.19 -9.28
C GLN A 114 9.34 -10.61 -8.13
N PRO A 115 10.14 -11.42 -7.42
CA PRO A 115 10.98 -10.90 -6.35
C PRO A 115 11.78 -9.67 -6.80
N SER A 116 11.65 -8.59 -6.01
CA SER A 116 12.27 -7.30 -6.28
C SER A 116 12.61 -6.59 -4.98
N ARG A 117 13.36 -5.48 -5.08
CA ARG A 117 13.74 -4.70 -3.89
C ARG A 117 12.50 -4.08 -3.26
N THR A 118 12.46 -4.05 -1.94
CA THR A 118 11.43 -3.33 -1.19
C THR A 118 11.56 -1.82 -1.41
N SER A 119 10.44 -1.09 -1.36
CA SER A 119 10.37 0.39 -1.52
C SER A 119 11.35 1.11 -0.59
N VAL A 120 11.49 0.59 0.63
CA VAL A 120 12.50 1.02 1.59
C VAL A 120 13.35 -0.20 1.97
N ARG A 121 14.65 0.00 2.16
CA ARG A 121 15.57 -1.06 2.57
C ARG A 121 15.15 -1.63 3.92
N LYS A 122 15.29 -2.95 4.09
CA LYS A 122 15.17 -3.57 5.41
C LYS A 122 16.26 -3.00 6.32
N LEU A 123 15.90 -2.67 7.56
CA LEU A 123 16.90 -2.40 8.59
C LEU A 123 17.70 -3.69 8.79
N ALA A 124 19.03 -3.56 8.76
CA ALA A 124 19.97 -4.66 8.94
C ALA A 124 20.07 -5.04 10.42
#